data_AF-A0A2V8A8R6-F1
#
_entry.id   AF-A0A2V8A8R6-F1
#
_cell.length_a   1.000
_cell.length_b   1.000
_cell.length_c   1.000
_cell.angle_alpha   90.00
_cell.angle_beta   90.00
_cell.angle_gamma   90.00
#
_symmetry.space_group_name_H-M   'P 1'
#
loop_
_entity.id
_entity.type
_entity.pdbx_description
1 polymer ?
#
loop_
_entity_poly.entity_id
_entity_poly.type
_entity_poly.pdbx_seq_one_letter_code
_entity_poly.pdbx_strand_id
1 'polypeptide(L)'
;MLYGAVEMRGSVSLQITNPQYEILDAEDGETIHTGRIVPVYEKTGAVTPKMQRRLVYDALQRLPPDLAEQLPEDLRLRLRLPTRVAALHAMHFPPADARLDALNRFATPAQQRLIFEEAFLFQMGLLARRRSAAAERKPIDIRVDDRIRESARRVLPFK
;
A
#
# COMPACT_ATOMS: atom_id res chain seq x y z
N MET A 1 8.46 9.42 26.95
CA MET A 1 8.72 10.46 25.92
C MET A 1 7.47 11.33 25.70
N LEU A 2 7.66 12.62 25.39
CA LEU A 2 6.60 13.61 25.14
C LEU A 2 6.82 14.28 23.78
N TYR A 3 5.80 14.37 22.94
CA TYR A 3 5.89 15.05 21.64
C TYR A 3 4.53 15.68 21.25
N GLY A 4 4.57 16.73 20.43
CA GLY A 4 3.38 17.44 19.98
C GLY A 4 3.71 18.77 19.33
N ALA A 5 2.70 19.43 18.76
CA ALA A 5 2.86 20.77 18.19
C ALA A 5 3.12 21.78 19.32
N VAL A 6 4.18 22.57 19.15
CA VAL A 6 4.51 23.68 20.06
C VAL A 6 3.88 24.95 19.48
N GLU A 7 3.01 25.57 20.26
CA GLU A 7 2.32 26.80 19.90
C GLU A 7 2.66 27.90 20.91
N MET A 8 2.70 29.15 20.44
CA MET A 8 2.90 30.30 21.31
C MET A 8 1.54 30.76 21.86
N ARG A 9 1.34 30.67 23.17
CA ARG A 9 0.16 31.23 23.85
C ARG A 9 0.49 32.63 24.36
N GLY A 10 -0.23 33.63 23.84
CA GLY A 10 0.06 35.04 24.14
C GLY A 10 1.42 35.46 23.59
N SER A 11 2.07 36.41 24.26
CA SER A 11 3.35 36.97 23.84
C SER A 11 4.58 36.35 24.53
N VAL A 12 4.42 35.36 25.43
CA VAL A 12 5.51 35.01 26.37
C VAL A 12 5.75 33.50 26.57
N SER A 13 4.76 32.61 26.42
CA SER A 13 4.95 31.19 26.74
C SER A 13 4.71 30.26 25.55
N LEU A 14 5.68 29.39 25.29
CA LEU A 14 5.52 28.20 24.45
C LEU A 14 4.74 27.14 25.21
N GLN A 15 3.72 26.57 24.58
CA GLN A 15 2.90 25.49 25.11
C GLN A 15 2.77 24.38 24.08
N ILE A 16 2.81 23.12 24.52
CA ILE A 16 2.46 21.99 23.65
C ILE A 16 0.96 21.76 23.74
N THR A 17 0.26 21.90 22.61
CA THR A 17 -1.19 21.68 22.54
C THR A 17 -1.46 20.20 22.27
N ASN A 18 -2.26 19.55 23.14
CA ASN A 18 -2.59 18.12 23.07
C ASN A 18 -1.37 17.19 22.89
N PRO A 19 -0.38 17.23 23.81
CA PRO A 19 0.81 16.40 23.69
C PRO A 19 0.47 14.92 23.71
N GLN A 20 1.09 14.17 22.81
CA GLN A 20 1.13 12.72 22.91
C GLN A 20 2.31 12.32 23.79
N TYR A 21 2.08 11.38 24.70
CA TYR A 21 3.11 10.87 25.58
C TYR A 21 3.08 9.35 25.62
N GLU A 22 4.25 8.77 25.84
CA GLU A 22 4.44 7.35 26.10
C GLU A 22 5.27 7.21 27.38
N ILE A 23 4.75 6.43 28.32
CA ILE A 23 5.49 6.04 29.52
C ILE A 23 6.52 5.00 29.06
N LEU A 24 7.79 5.27 29.34
CA LEU A 24 8.86 4.34 29.01
C LEU A 24 9.00 3.39 30.19
N ASP A 25 8.27 2.28 30.19
CA ASP A 25 8.49 1.21 31.16
C ASP A 25 9.66 0.34 30.69
N ALA A 26 10.60 0.06 31.59
CA ALA A 26 11.80 -0.72 31.29
C ALA A 26 11.49 -2.20 30.96
N GLU A 27 10.26 -2.66 31.22
CA GLU A 27 9.78 -4.03 30.97
C GLU A 27 9.03 -4.18 29.62
N ASP A 28 8.43 -3.12 29.09
CA ASP A 28 7.77 -3.12 27.77
C ASP A 28 8.80 -2.77 26.67
N GLY A 29 9.67 -3.74 26.40
CA GLY A 29 10.93 -3.60 25.64
C GLY A 29 10.87 -3.16 24.18
N GLU A 30 9.74 -2.70 23.64
CA GLU A 30 9.65 -2.19 22.26
C GLU A 30 8.85 -0.90 22.17
N THR A 31 9.54 0.19 21.78
CA THR A 31 8.92 1.49 21.51
C THR A 31 8.13 1.44 20.20
N ILE A 32 6.91 0.90 20.26
CA ILE A 32 5.99 0.77 19.13
C ILE A 32 5.43 2.13 18.71
N HIS A 33 5.34 3.09 19.64
CA HIS A 33 4.62 4.35 19.42
C HIS A 33 5.51 5.60 19.37
N THR A 34 6.74 5.55 19.85
CA THR A 34 7.65 6.71 19.88
C THR A 34 9.11 6.35 19.60
N GLY A 35 9.97 7.34 19.35
CA GLY A 35 11.41 7.11 19.12
C GLY A 35 11.79 6.45 17.81
N ARG A 36 10.83 6.29 16.90
CA ARG A 36 11.01 5.70 15.57
C ARG A 36 10.07 6.34 14.57
N ILE A 37 10.32 6.10 13.29
CA ILE A 37 9.36 6.41 12.23
C ILE A 37 8.16 5.49 12.42
N VAL A 38 6.99 6.09 12.67
CA VAL A 38 5.74 5.37 12.91
C VAL A 38 4.71 5.68 11.83
N PRO A 39 3.85 4.72 11.47
CA PRO A 39 2.81 4.94 10.49
C PRO A 39 1.73 5.85 11.07
N VAL A 40 1.23 6.75 10.23
CA VAL A 40 0.06 7.59 10.54
C VAL A 40 -1.17 6.87 10.02
N TYR A 41 -2.05 6.47 10.93
CA TYR A 41 -3.33 5.87 10.59
C TYR A 41 -4.45 6.89 10.78
N GLU A 42 -5.38 6.93 9.82
CA GLU A 42 -6.60 7.72 9.97
C GLU A 42 -7.46 7.16 11.10
N LYS A 43 -8.06 8.04 11.89
CA LYS A 43 -8.95 7.63 12.98
C LYS A 43 -10.23 7.03 12.39
N THR A 44 -10.54 5.80 12.78
CA THR A 44 -11.74 5.09 12.32
C THR A 44 -12.69 4.87 13.49
N GLY A 45 -13.71 5.73 13.61
CA GLY A 45 -14.69 5.65 14.70
C GLY A 45 -14.04 5.70 16.10
N ALA A 46 -14.27 4.67 16.90
CA ALA A 46 -13.69 4.51 18.24
C ALA A 46 -12.22 4.04 18.22
N VAL A 47 -11.70 3.58 17.07
CA VAL A 47 -10.35 3.01 16.98
C VAL A 47 -9.34 4.13 16.80
N THR A 48 -8.58 4.40 17.87
CA THR A 48 -7.53 5.43 17.86
C THR A 48 -6.31 4.99 17.03
N PRO A 49 -5.52 5.91 16.47
CA PRO A 49 -4.28 5.56 15.76
C PRO A 49 -3.29 4.75 16.60
N LYS A 50 -3.26 4.96 17.93
CA LYS A 50 -2.45 4.17 18.87
C LYS A 50 -2.92 2.72 18.91
N MET A 51 -4.24 2.49 19.01
CA MET A 51 -4.83 1.15 18.95
C MET A 51 -4.54 0.48 17.60
N GLN A 52 -4.73 1.19 16.49
CA GLN A 52 -4.45 0.66 15.16
C GLN A 52 -2.98 0.23 15.03
N ARG A 53 -2.05 1.06 15.52
CA ARG A 53 -0.63 0.73 15.49
C ARG A 53 -0.31 -0.53 16.29
N ARG A 54 -0.90 -0.70 17.47
CA ARG A 54 -0.73 -1.93 18.26
C ARG A 54 -1.32 -3.15 17.54
N LEU A 55 -2.53 -3.03 16.99
CA LEU A 55 -3.16 -4.10 16.24
C LEU A 55 -2.33 -4.53 15.02
N VAL A 56 -1.83 -3.57 14.24
CA VAL A 56 -0.97 -3.86 13.09
C VAL A 56 0.36 -4.47 13.53
N TYR A 57 0.96 -3.95 14.60
CA TYR A 57 2.17 -4.51 15.17
C TYR A 57 1.98 -6.00 15.54
N ASP A 58 0.95 -6.30 16.31
CA ASP A 58 0.66 -7.66 16.77
C ASP A 58 0.32 -8.59 15.59
N ALA A 59 -0.38 -8.08 14.58
CA ALA A 59 -0.66 -8.82 13.36
C ALA A 59 0.62 -9.17 12.58
N LEU A 60 1.55 -8.22 12.46
CA LEU A 60 2.83 -8.44 11.80
C LEU A 60 3.70 -9.46 12.56
N GLN A 61 3.73 -9.39 13.89
CA GLN A 61 4.48 -10.36 14.72
C GLN A 61 3.93 -11.79 14.61
N ARG A 62 2.67 -11.95 14.20
CA ARG A 62 2.03 -13.25 13.97
C ARG A 62 2.16 -13.75 12.53
N LEU A 63 2.80 -12.99 11.65
CA LEU A 63 3.01 -13.45 10.28
C LEU A 63 3.92 -14.67 10.27
N PRO A 64 3.56 -15.73 9.53
CA PRO A 64 4.44 -16.87 9.37
C PRO A 64 5.70 -16.44 8.62
N PRO A 65 6.90 -16.94 9.01
CA PRO A 65 8.15 -16.61 8.33
C PRO A 65 8.17 -17.10 6.88
N ASP A 66 7.39 -18.14 6.57
CA ASP A 66 7.19 -18.74 5.26
C ASP A 66 5.91 -18.23 4.56
N LEU A 67 5.45 -17.02 4.89
CA LEU A 67 4.31 -16.38 4.24
C LEU A 67 4.41 -16.51 2.71
N ALA A 68 3.38 -17.13 2.13
CA ALA A 68 3.34 -17.45 0.70
C ALA A 68 3.67 -16.22 -0.17
N GLU A 69 4.74 -16.37 -0.95
CA GLU A 69 5.18 -15.38 -1.91
C GLU A 69 4.25 -15.37 -3.13
N GLN A 70 3.84 -14.18 -3.56
CA GLN A 70 2.94 -14.03 -4.71
C GLN A 70 3.69 -13.75 -6.01
N LEU A 71 4.92 -13.24 -5.89
CA LEU A 71 5.78 -12.99 -7.02
C LEU A 71 6.61 -14.24 -7.34
N PRO A 72 6.72 -14.63 -8.62
CA PRO A 72 7.69 -15.63 -9.04
C PRO A 72 9.09 -15.28 -8.54
N GLU A 73 9.83 -16.28 -8.05
CA GLU A 73 11.14 -16.06 -7.42
C GLU A 73 12.13 -15.40 -8.38
N ASP A 74 12.15 -15.82 -9.63
CA ASP A 74 12.99 -15.24 -10.69
C ASP A 74 12.71 -13.74 -10.87
N LEU A 75 11.43 -13.34 -10.84
CA LEU A 75 11.00 -11.96 -10.98
C LEU A 75 11.43 -11.12 -9.77
N ARG A 76 11.19 -11.64 -8.56
CA ARG A 76 11.58 -10.99 -7.30
C ARG A 76 13.09 -10.75 -7.25
N LEU A 77 13.88 -11.77 -7.58
CA LEU A 77 15.35 -11.69 -7.59
C LEU A 77 15.86 -10.73 -8.67
N ARG A 78 15.34 -10.81 -9.90
CA ARG A 78 15.72 -9.92 -11.00
C ARG A 78 15.46 -8.45 -10.70
N LEU A 79 14.33 -8.15 -10.06
CA LEU A 79 13.94 -6.80 -9.67
C LEU A 79 14.52 -6.38 -8.31
N ARG A 80 15.31 -7.25 -7.65
CA ARG A 80 15.90 -7.02 -6.32
C ARG A 80 14.88 -6.61 -5.26
N LEU A 81 13.69 -7.21 -5.33
CA LEU A 81 12.61 -6.92 -4.41
C LEU A 81 12.79 -7.72 -3.10
N PRO A 82 12.54 -7.10 -1.93
CA PRO A 82 12.53 -7.81 -0.66
C PRO A 82 11.45 -8.91 -0.62
N THR A 83 11.56 -9.82 0.34
CA THR A 83 10.52 -10.81 0.61
C THR A 83 9.22 -10.13 1.02
N ARG A 84 8.09 -10.78 0.79
CA ARG A 84 6.78 -10.27 1.20
C ARG A 84 6.72 -9.88 2.68
N VAL A 85 7.21 -10.75 3.57
CA VAL A 85 7.25 -10.49 5.01
C VAL A 85 8.09 -9.24 5.32
N ALA A 86 9.31 -9.16 4.80
CA ALA A 86 10.19 -8.02 5.04
C ALA A 86 9.58 -6.71 4.55
N ALA A 87 8.90 -6.73 3.40
CA ALA A 87 8.23 -5.56 2.86
C ALA A 87 7.05 -5.10 3.72
N LEU A 88 6.22 -6.02 4.21
CA LEU A 88 5.10 -5.69 5.10
C LEU A 88 5.59 -5.07 6.41
N HIS A 89 6.63 -5.64 7.02
CA HIS A 89 7.25 -5.06 8.22
C HIS A 89 7.82 -3.67 7.94
N ALA A 90 8.64 -3.50 6.90
CA ALA A 90 9.29 -2.23 6.61
C ALA A 90 8.32 -1.13 6.14
N MET A 91 7.19 -1.48 5.53
CA MET A 91 6.15 -0.53 5.14
C MET A 91 5.45 0.07 6.36
N HIS A 92 5.15 -0.74 7.37
CA HIS A 92 4.48 -0.27 8.58
C HIS A 92 5.45 0.26 9.63
N PHE A 93 6.62 -0.35 9.75
CA PHE A 93 7.59 -0.10 10.82
C PHE A 93 9.00 0.01 10.22
N PRO A 94 9.27 1.05 9.39
CA PRO A 94 10.57 1.24 8.75
C PRO A 94 11.70 1.39 9.78
N PRO A 95 12.95 1.07 9.40
CA PRO A 95 14.10 1.24 10.28
C PRO A 95 14.38 2.73 10.54
N ALA A 96 15.09 3.03 11.62
CA ALA A 96 15.32 4.41 12.06
C ALA A 96 16.18 5.23 11.08
N ASP A 97 17.02 4.56 10.29
CA ASP A 97 17.87 5.15 9.25
C ASP A 97 17.16 5.28 7.89
N ALA A 98 15.87 4.90 7.80
CA ALA A 98 15.11 5.03 6.58
C ALA A 98 15.01 6.50 6.16
N ARG A 99 15.31 6.77 4.89
CA ARG A 99 15.21 8.11 4.31
C ARG A 99 13.74 8.55 4.23
N LEU A 100 13.39 9.56 5.01
CA LEU A 100 12.03 10.10 5.06
C LEU A 100 11.50 10.53 3.68
N ASP A 101 12.33 11.19 2.87
CA ASP A 101 11.94 11.59 1.52
C ASP A 101 11.60 10.41 0.59
N ALA A 102 12.25 9.27 0.80
CA ALA A 102 11.99 8.06 0.01
C ALA A 102 10.67 7.41 0.46
N LEU A 103 10.42 7.37 1.77
CA LEU A 103 9.14 6.92 2.33
C LEU A 103 7.98 7.77 1.81
N ASN A 104 8.10 9.11 1.86
CA ASN A 104 7.09 10.04 1.40
C ASN A 104 6.80 9.95 -0.10
N ARG A 105 7.81 9.56 -0.90
CA ARG A 105 7.69 9.36 -2.35
C ARG A 105 7.35 7.93 -2.76
N PHE A 106 7.06 7.05 -1.81
CA PHE A 106 6.80 5.63 -2.06
C PHE A 106 7.93 4.92 -2.82
N ALA A 107 9.18 5.35 -2.58
CA ALA A 107 10.36 4.92 -3.32
C ALA A 107 11.24 3.93 -2.54
N THR A 108 10.84 3.52 -1.34
CA THR A 108 11.60 2.47 -0.62
C THR A 108 11.40 1.10 -1.27
N PRO A 109 12.37 0.18 -1.16
CA PRO A 109 12.24 -1.17 -1.75
C PRO A 109 10.99 -1.93 -1.28
N ALA A 110 10.61 -1.76 -0.01
CA ALA A 110 9.41 -2.36 0.57
C ALA A 110 8.13 -1.83 -0.09
N GLN A 111 8.01 -0.51 -0.22
CA GLN A 111 6.86 0.12 -0.89
C GLN A 111 6.80 -0.25 -2.37
N GLN A 112 7.92 -0.14 -3.09
CA GLN A 112 7.98 -0.50 -4.52
C GLN A 112 7.62 -1.96 -4.76
N ARG A 113 8.05 -2.86 -3.88
CA ARG A 113 7.67 -4.27 -3.95
C ARG A 113 6.17 -4.49 -3.80
N LEU A 114 5.52 -3.83 -2.84
CA LEU A 114 4.08 -3.98 -2.60
C LEU A 114 3.27 -3.36 -3.74
N ILE A 115 3.67 -2.18 -4.23
CA ILE A 115 3.09 -1.53 -5.41
C ILE A 115 3.20 -2.44 -6.64
N PHE A 116 4.38 -3.04 -6.84
CA PHE A 116 4.61 -3.94 -7.96
C PHE A 116 3.78 -5.22 -7.84
N GLU A 117 3.70 -5.84 -6.66
CA GLU A 117 2.87 -7.03 -6.44
C GLU A 117 1.41 -6.76 -6.79
N GLU A 118 0.83 -5.66 -6.31
CA GLU A 118 -0.56 -5.32 -6.59
C GLU A 118 -0.80 -5.14 -8.09
N ALA A 119 0.07 -4.38 -8.77
CA ALA A 119 -0.01 -4.20 -10.22
C ALA A 119 0.16 -5.52 -10.98
N PHE A 120 1.10 -6.37 -10.56
CA PHE A 120 1.35 -7.68 -11.17
C PHE A 120 0.13 -8.59 -11.05
N LEU A 121 -0.42 -8.74 -9.84
CA LEU A 121 -1.61 -9.56 -9.58
C LEU A 121 -2.82 -9.05 -10.36
N PHE A 122 -2.99 -7.73 -10.43
CA PHE A 122 -4.05 -7.12 -11.24
C PHE A 122 -3.91 -7.46 -12.74
N GLN A 123 -2.71 -7.33 -13.30
CA GLN A 123 -2.46 -7.68 -14.71
C GLN A 123 -2.65 -9.18 -14.97
N MET A 124 -2.23 -10.04 -14.04
CA MET A 124 -2.46 -11.49 -14.14
C MET A 124 -3.97 -11.81 -14.16
N GLY A 125 -4.76 -11.16 -13.31
CA GLY A 125 -6.22 -11.29 -13.33
C GLY A 125 -6.84 -10.84 -14.67
N LEU A 126 -6.37 -9.72 -15.22
CA LEU A 126 -6.85 -9.23 -16.52
C LEU A 126 -6.52 -10.20 -17.66
N LEU A 127 -5.29 -10.74 -17.69
CA LEU A 127 -4.87 -11.73 -18.67
C LEU A 127 -5.65 -13.03 -18.56
N ALA A 128 -5.89 -13.52 -17.34
CA ALA A 128 -6.72 -14.70 -17.10
C ALA A 128 -8.15 -14.50 -17.63
N ARG A 129 -8.76 -13.34 -17.34
CA ARG A 129 -10.10 -13.00 -17.84
C ARG A 129 -10.14 -12.92 -19.37
N ARG A 130 -9.13 -12.29 -19.98
CA ARG A 130 -9.03 -12.15 -21.43
C ARG A 130 -8.85 -13.50 -22.13
N ARG A 131 -8.06 -14.40 -21.53
CA ARG A 131 -7.89 -15.78 -22.01
C ARG A 131 -9.18 -16.59 -21.89
N SER A 132 -9.91 -16.46 -20.78
CA SER A 132 -11.22 -17.10 -20.59
C SER A 132 -12.21 -16.64 -21.66
N ALA A 133 -12.33 -15.32 -21.87
CA ALA A 133 -13.22 -14.75 -22.87
C ALA A 133 -12.86 -15.13 -24.33
N ALA A 134 -11.57 -15.34 -24.61
CA ALA A 134 -11.12 -15.81 -25.93
C ALA A 134 -11.35 -17.31 -26.13
N ALA A 135 -11.32 -18.11 -25.05
CA ALA A 135 -11.62 -19.54 -25.09
C ALA A 135 -13.12 -19.80 -25.30
N GLU A 136 -13.99 -18.88 -24.86
CA GLU A 136 -15.41 -18.87 -25.22
C GLU A 136 -15.57 -18.64 -26.73
N ARG A 137 -15.76 -19.73 -27.48
CA ARG A 137 -16.12 -19.65 -28.89
C ARG A 137 -17.52 -19.05 -29.01
N LYS A 138 -17.60 -17.84 -29.55
CA LYS A 138 -18.90 -17.27 -29.94
C LYS A 138 -19.41 -18.07 -31.15
N PRO A 139 -20.64 -18.62 -31.10
CA PRO A 139 -21.17 -19.46 -32.17
C PRO A 139 -21.43 -18.69 -33.47
N ILE A 140 -21.43 -17.36 -33.42
CA ILE A 140 -21.73 -16.48 -34.55
C ILE A 140 -20.51 -15.60 -34.81
N ASP A 141 -19.94 -15.72 -36.01
CA ASP A 141 -18.94 -14.80 -36.56
C ASP A 141 -19.67 -13.62 -37.22
N ILE A 142 -19.68 -12.46 -36.56
CA ILE A 142 -20.29 -11.24 -37.11
C ILE A 142 -19.30 -10.63 -38.09
N ARG A 143 -19.55 -10.82 -39.38
CA ARG A 143 -18.78 -10.19 -40.45
C ARG A 143 -19.37 -8.83 -40.79
N VAL A 144 -18.59 -7.79 -40.58
CA VAL A 144 -18.93 -6.42 -41.02
C VAL A 144 -18.27 -6.18 -42.37
N ASP A 145 -19.07 -6.27 -43.42
CA ASP A 145 -18.65 -5.96 -44.80
C ASP A 145 -18.85 -4.47 -45.12
N ASP A 146 -18.37 -4.06 -46.30
CA ASP A 146 -18.49 -2.67 -46.76
C ASP A 146 -19.94 -2.24 -46.95
N ARG A 147 -20.85 -3.18 -47.29
CA ARG A 147 -22.29 -2.90 -47.40
C ARG A 147 -22.88 -2.46 -46.06
N ILE A 148 -22.57 -3.17 -44.97
CA ILE A 148 -23.03 -2.80 -43.62
C ILE A 148 -22.44 -1.45 -43.21
N ARG A 149 -21.16 -1.22 -43.51
CA ARG A 149 -20.47 0.05 -43.21
C ARG A 149 -21.07 1.24 -43.96
N GLU A 150 -21.39 1.06 -45.24
CA GLU A 150 -22.02 2.07 -46.10
C GLU A 150 -23.45 2.38 -45.62
N SER A 151 -24.21 1.35 -45.23
CA SER A 151 -25.55 1.51 -44.65
C SER A 151 -25.52 2.34 -43.37
N ALA A 152 -24.56 2.09 -42.48
CA ALA A 152 -24.41 2.87 -41.25
C ALA A 152 -24.05 4.34 -41.55
N ARG A 153 -23.13 4.59 -42.49
CA ARG A 153 -22.73 5.94 -42.90
C ARG A 153 -23.88 6.77 -43.47
N ARG A 154 -24.83 6.15 -44.19
CA ARG A 154 -26.00 6.84 -44.75
C ARG A 154 -27.01 7.34 -43.71
N VAL A 155 -27.03 6.71 -42.53
CA VAL A 155 -28.01 7.03 -41.46
C VAL A 155 -27.44 8.00 -40.42
N LEU A 156 -26.11 8.13 -40.35
CA LEU A 156 -25.47 9.02 -39.40
C LEU A 156 -25.56 10.49 -39.85
N PRO A 157 -25.92 11.43 -38.95
CA PRO A 157 -26.19 12.82 -39.30
C PRO A 157 -24.92 13.69 -39.49
N PHE A 158 -23.74 13.06 -39.58
CA PHE A 158 -22.46 13.74 -39.72
C PHE A 158 -21.58 13.02 -40.74
N LYS A 159 -20.80 13.80 -41.51
CA LYS A 159 -19.83 13.32 -42.50
C LYS A 159 -18.50 12.97 -41.85
#